data_AF-A0A7X7ENP5-F1
#
_entry.id   AF-A0A7X7ENP5-F1
#
_cell.length_a   1.000
_cell.length_b   1.000
_cell.length_c   1.000
_cell.angle_alpha   90.00
_cell.angle_beta   90.00
_cell.angle_gamma   90.00
#
_symmetry.space_group_name_H-M   'P 1'
#
loop_
_entity.id
_entity.type
_entity.pdbx_description
1 polymer ?
#
loop_
_entity_poly.entity_id
_entity_poly.type
_entity_poly.pdbx_seq_one_letter_code
_entity_poly.pdbx_strand_id
1 'polypeptide(L)'
;MPDRKLYVVEVRHDGLKKVRLIRGTNQQDVEQQASIQYASWDQMWKRRQADIERHIAPANRKKEAENRTQAIRDGLTQIRGLLKAALDKPQALDWEELKDRSEFLTPMPSMGAKPDIPPEPKKYEDEYRPNLDFLDRFLAKRRFKKIEQAAQRFRCAHREWDIGRKELLSQEREKVQEYEVNLKTWARENRRFMLEREARNTALECKREAYLKRHPDGIVDYFQIVLSRSVYPEWFVHFFSLGFDDDTKSLSVTFRLPGLADLPKTKEAVYDPIKNQIKDISLTETELVDLYEDVLCQVALRTFYEIFESDVVGAVG
;
A
#
# COMPACT_ATOMS: atom_id res chain seq x y z
N MET A 1 50.94 -54.51 -8.16
CA MET A 1 50.71 -53.30 -8.99
C MET A 1 49.80 -52.38 -8.20
N PRO A 2 50.25 -51.21 -7.70
CA PRO A 2 49.36 -50.30 -6.99
C PRO A 2 48.37 -49.65 -7.96
N ASP A 3 47.11 -49.64 -7.56
CA ASP A 3 45.96 -49.10 -8.29
C ASP A 3 46.13 -47.58 -8.46
N ARG A 4 46.26 -47.08 -9.70
CA ARG A 4 46.41 -45.65 -9.97
C ARG A 4 45.04 -44.99 -9.80
N LYS A 5 44.85 -44.25 -8.70
CA LYS A 5 43.66 -43.42 -8.49
C LYS A 5 43.48 -42.45 -9.66
N LEU A 6 42.32 -42.54 -10.31
CA LEU A 6 41.95 -41.73 -11.47
C LEU A 6 40.85 -40.77 -11.04
N TYR A 7 41.15 -39.48 -11.05
CA TYR A 7 40.22 -38.43 -10.67
C TYR A 7 39.41 -38.00 -11.89
N VAL A 8 38.11 -37.77 -11.69
CA VAL A 8 37.18 -37.35 -12.75
C VAL A 8 36.35 -36.19 -12.23
N VAL A 9 36.33 -35.09 -12.98
CA VAL A 9 35.47 -33.92 -12.72
C VAL A 9 34.59 -33.70 -13.93
N GLU A 10 33.28 -33.60 -13.70
CA GLU A 10 32.33 -33.17 -14.72
C GLU A 10 32.19 -31.65 -14.69
N VAL A 11 32.48 -31.01 -15.82
CA VAL A 11 32.22 -29.58 -16.02
C VAL A 11 30.96 -29.45 -16.86
N ARG A 12 29.99 -28.74 -16.33
CA ARG A 12 28.72 -28.45 -17.01
C ARG A 12 28.48 -26.95 -17.03
N HIS A 13 28.00 -26.45 -18.16
CA HIS A 13 27.57 -25.06 -18.29
C HIS A 13 26.18 -25.01 -18.93
N ASP A 14 25.17 -24.66 -18.12
CA ASP A 14 23.76 -24.72 -18.53
C ASP A 14 23.43 -23.74 -19.65
N GLY A 15 23.96 -22.51 -19.62
CA GLY A 15 23.72 -21.51 -20.66
C GLY A 15 24.15 -21.95 -22.08
N LEU A 16 25.30 -22.64 -22.19
CA LEU A 16 25.78 -23.19 -23.46
C LEU A 16 25.26 -24.61 -23.73
N LYS A 17 24.56 -25.25 -22.79
CA LYS A 17 24.16 -26.66 -22.83
C LYS A 17 25.35 -27.59 -23.16
N LYS A 18 26.52 -27.31 -22.58
CA LYS A 18 27.75 -28.09 -22.77
C LYS A 18 28.10 -28.86 -21.49
N VAL A 19 28.54 -30.10 -21.67
CA VAL A 19 29.05 -30.98 -20.62
C VAL A 19 30.37 -31.57 -21.09
N ARG A 20 31.38 -31.64 -20.22
CA ARG A 20 32.68 -32.25 -20.49
C ARG A 20 33.20 -32.94 -19.25
N LEU A 21 33.60 -34.20 -19.39
CA LEU A 21 34.29 -34.96 -18.34
C LEU A 21 35.80 -34.78 -18.49
N ILE A 22 36.47 -34.34 -17.44
CA ILE A 22 37.92 -34.21 -17.37
C ILE A 22 38.45 -35.29 -16.44
N ARG A 23 39.46 -36.04 -16.89
CA ARG A 23 40.02 -37.18 -16.17
C ARG A 23 41.53 -37.04 -16.06
N GLY A 24 42.12 -37.46 -14.95
CA GLY A 24 43.57 -37.40 -14.73
C GLY A 24 44.03 -38.15 -13.49
N THR A 25 45.35 -38.30 -13.34
CA THR A 25 45.97 -39.04 -12.22
C THR A 25 46.30 -38.15 -11.01
N ASN A 26 46.16 -36.82 -11.16
CA ASN A 26 46.34 -35.83 -10.10
C ASN A 26 45.05 -35.00 -9.95
N GLN A 27 44.51 -34.93 -8.74
CA GLN A 27 43.27 -34.23 -8.45
C GLN A 27 43.37 -32.72 -8.73
N GLN A 28 44.46 -32.08 -8.29
CA GLN A 28 44.63 -30.63 -8.44
C GLN A 28 44.70 -30.21 -9.92
N ASP A 29 45.37 -31.00 -10.76
CA ASP A 29 45.45 -30.75 -12.19
C ASP A 29 44.07 -30.89 -12.86
N VAL A 30 43.28 -31.91 -12.47
CA VAL A 30 41.93 -32.12 -13.00
C VAL A 30 40.99 -30.98 -12.60
N GLU A 31 41.06 -30.52 -11.35
CA GLU A 31 40.29 -29.38 -10.85
C GLU A 31 40.71 -28.06 -11.51
N GLN A 32 42.01 -27.84 -11.71
CA GLN A 32 42.52 -26.67 -12.41
C GLN A 32 42.05 -26.65 -13.87
N GLN A 33 42.17 -27.78 -14.59
CA GLN A 33 41.68 -27.90 -15.96
C GLN A 33 40.15 -27.73 -16.05
N ALA A 34 39.42 -28.21 -15.05
CA ALA A 34 37.97 -28.01 -14.95
C ALA A 34 37.58 -26.54 -14.76
N SER A 35 38.28 -25.81 -13.88
CA SER A 35 38.03 -24.38 -13.68
C SER A 35 38.37 -23.56 -14.93
N ILE A 36 39.48 -23.84 -15.61
CA ILE A 36 39.85 -23.20 -16.88
C ILE A 36 38.79 -23.47 -17.95
N GLN A 37 38.33 -24.72 -18.05
CA GLN A 37 37.30 -25.11 -19.02
C GLN A 37 35.98 -24.37 -18.77
N TYR A 38 35.55 -24.29 -17.52
CA TYR A 38 34.35 -23.56 -17.13
C TYR A 38 34.50 -22.06 -17.40
N ALA A 39 35.63 -21.44 -17.03
CA ALA A 39 35.89 -20.03 -17.27
C ALA A 39 35.89 -19.68 -18.77
N SER A 40 36.45 -20.54 -19.61
CA SER A 40 36.40 -20.39 -21.07
C SER A 40 34.96 -20.43 -21.60
N TRP A 41 34.14 -21.36 -21.08
CA TRP A 41 32.72 -21.45 -21.41
C TRP A 41 31.91 -20.24 -20.93
N ASP A 42 32.17 -19.76 -19.71
CA ASP A 42 31.53 -18.56 -19.18
C ASP A 42 31.88 -17.32 -20.02
N GLN A 43 33.13 -17.17 -20.47
CA GLN A 43 33.53 -16.08 -21.36
C GLN A 43 32.83 -16.18 -22.73
N MET A 44 32.70 -17.38 -23.30
CA MET A 44 31.92 -17.60 -24.53
C MET A 44 30.44 -17.25 -24.34
N TRP A 45 29.86 -17.64 -23.20
CA TRP A 45 28.48 -17.33 -22.87
C TRP A 45 28.25 -15.83 -22.73
N LYS A 46 29.13 -15.13 -22.02
CA LYS A 46 29.11 -13.65 -21.90
C LYS A 46 29.16 -12.97 -23.27
N ARG A 47 30.01 -13.44 -24.18
CA ARG A 47 30.07 -12.91 -25.56
C ARG A 47 28.77 -13.15 -26.33
N ARG A 48 28.21 -14.36 -26.21
CA ARG A 48 26.93 -14.70 -26.86
C ARG A 48 25.77 -13.86 -26.33
N GLN A 49 25.71 -13.66 -25.01
CA GLN A 49 24.72 -12.79 -24.37
C GLN A 49 24.85 -11.34 -24.84
N ALA A 50 26.09 -10.81 -24.89
CA ALA A 50 26.33 -9.46 -25.39
C ALA A 50 25.93 -9.30 -26.86
N ASP A 51 26.13 -10.32 -27.70
CA ASP A 51 25.71 -10.29 -29.10
C ASP A 51 24.18 -10.35 -29.25
N ILE A 52 23.52 -11.23 -28.51
CA ILE A 52 22.05 -11.29 -28.44
C ILE A 52 21.48 -9.94 -28.00
N GLU A 53 22.03 -9.35 -26.94
CA GLU A 53 21.60 -8.05 -26.43
C GLU A 53 21.79 -6.94 -27.47
N ARG A 54 22.92 -6.92 -28.19
CA ARG A 54 23.15 -5.94 -29.28
C ARG A 54 22.12 -6.04 -30.40
N HIS A 55 21.64 -7.24 -30.71
CA HIS A 55 20.62 -7.45 -31.75
C HIS A 55 19.20 -7.11 -31.25
N ILE A 56 18.90 -7.36 -29.97
CA ILE A 56 17.55 -7.14 -29.40
C ILE A 56 17.38 -5.70 -28.91
N ALA A 57 18.42 -5.06 -28.37
CA ALA A 57 18.33 -3.73 -27.77
C ALA A 57 17.71 -2.66 -28.69
N PRO A 58 18.03 -2.56 -29.99
CA PRO A 58 17.38 -1.61 -30.88
C PRO A 58 15.88 -1.85 -31.04
N ALA A 59 15.44 -3.11 -31.08
CA ALA A 59 14.03 -3.46 -31.16
C ALA A 59 13.29 -3.12 -29.85
N ASN A 60 13.91 -3.37 -28.70
CA ASN A 60 13.37 -2.97 -27.39
C ASN A 60 13.25 -1.45 -27.27
N ARG A 61 14.28 -0.69 -27.69
CA ARG A 61 14.26 0.79 -27.70
C ARG A 61 13.19 1.34 -28.64
N LYS A 62 13.02 0.74 -29.82
CA LYS A 62 11.95 1.11 -30.75
C LYS A 62 10.58 0.89 -30.13
N LYS A 63 10.36 -0.27 -29.50
CA LYS A 63 9.12 -0.59 -28.79
C LYS A 63 8.85 0.35 -27.61
N GLU A 64 9.89 0.72 -26.87
CA GLU A 64 9.81 1.72 -25.79
C GLU A 64 9.35 3.08 -26.34
N ALA A 65 9.92 3.54 -27.46
CA ALA A 65 9.53 4.77 -28.13
C ALA A 65 8.08 4.72 -28.66
N GLU A 66 7.66 3.58 -29.21
CA GLU A 66 6.28 3.34 -29.65
C GLU A 66 5.29 3.39 -28.48
N ASN A 67 5.59 2.70 -27.37
CA ASN A 67 4.76 2.72 -26.16
C ASN A 67 4.64 4.13 -25.58
N ARG A 68 5.76 4.88 -25.50
CA ARG A 68 5.76 6.27 -25.03
C ARG A 68 4.94 7.17 -25.96
N THR A 69 5.06 6.99 -27.27
CA THR A 69 4.25 7.71 -28.25
C THR A 69 2.77 7.42 -28.09
N GLN A 70 2.40 6.17 -27.81
CA GLN A 70 1.01 5.82 -27.54
C GLN A 70 0.48 6.55 -26.30
N ALA A 71 1.22 6.53 -25.19
CA ALA A 71 0.83 7.25 -23.97
C ALA A 71 0.68 8.77 -24.21
N ILE A 72 1.56 9.38 -25.01
CA ILE A 72 1.47 10.79 -25.41
C ILE A 72 0.19 11.03 -26.22
N ARG A 73 -0.10 10.18 -27.21
CA ARG A 73 -1.30 10.29 -28.05
C ARG A 73 -2.59 10.11 -27.25
N ASP A 74 -2.60 9.20 -26.29
CA ASP A 74 -3.73 8.99 -25.39
C ASP A 74 -3.97 10.25 -24.54
N GLY A 75 -2.90 10.85 -24.01
CA GLY A 75 -2.96 12.14 -23.31
C GLY A 75 -3.52 13.27 -24.19
N LEU A 76 -3.01 13.43 -25.41
CA LEU A 76 -3.53 14.44 -26.36
C LEU A 76 -5.00 14.19 -26.74
N THR A 77 -5.41 12.92 -26.83
CA THR A 77 -6.79 12.54 -27.10
C THR A 77 -7.70 12.88 -25.92
N GLN A 78 -7.23 12.69 -24.69
CA GLN A 78 -7.95 13.10 -23.48
C GLN A 78 -8.15 14.62 -23.43
N ILE A 79 -7.13 15.40 -23.82
CA ILE A 79 -7.20 16.87 -23.89
C ILE A 79 -8.23 17.32 -24.94
N ARG A 80 -8.26 16.68 -26.11
CA ARG A 80 -9.23 16.99 -27.16
C ARG A 80 -10.64 16.46 -26.87
N GLY A 81 -10.78 15.61 -25.85
CA GLY A 81 -12.01 14.92 -25.49
C GLY A 81 -12.63 15.39 -24.17
N LEU A 82 -12.22 16.55 -23.64
CA LEU A 82 -12.70 17.06 -22.35
C LEU A 82 -14.21 17.21 -22.31
N LEU A 83 -14.80 17.83 -23.34
CA LEU A 83 -16.25 18.00 -23.43
C LEU A 83 -16.94 16.65 -23.60
N LYS A 84 -16.45 15.81 -24.51
CA LYS A 84 -17.02 14.49 -24.79
C LYS A 84 -17.10 13.63 -23.51
N ALA A 85 -16.06 13.67 -22.68
CA ALA A 85 -16.03 12.92 -21.42
C ALA A 85 -17.13 13.34 -20.43
N ALA A 86 -17.60 14.59 -20.48
CA ALA A 86 -18.75 15.05 -19.70
C ALA A 86 -20.08 14.62 -20.33
N LEU A 87 -20.20 14.67 -21.67
CA LEU A 87 -21.41 14.25 -22.38
C LEU A 87 -21.77 12.77 -22.13
N ASP A 88 -20.77 11.91 -21.91
CA ASP A 88 -20.97 10.47 -21.71
C ASP A 88 -21.50 10.10 -20.32
N LYS A 89 -21.72 11.07 -19.41
CA LYS A 89 -22.17 10.82 -18.03
C LYS A 89 -23.31 11.76 -17.62
N PRO A 90 -24.28 11.28 -16.81
CA PRO A 90 -25.23 12.16 -16.13
C PRO A 90 -24.49 13.14 -15.22
N GLN A 91 -24.91 14.41 -15.21
CA GLN A 91 -24.31 15.47 -14.38
C GLN A 91 -25.16 15.78 -13.15
N ALA A 92 -26.45 15.43 -13.17
CA ALA A 92 -27.33 15.49 -12.01
C ALA A 92 -26.74 14.75 -10.78
N LEU A 93 -26.77 15.44 -9.65
CA LEU A 93 -26.17 14.95 -8.41
C LEU A 93 -27.09 13.94 -7.70
N ASP A 94 -26.58 12.72 -7.46
CA ASP A 94 -27.19 11.82 -6.49
C ASP A 94 -26.69 12.15 -5.07
N TRP A 95 -27.59 12.71 -4.25
CA TRP A 95 -27.31 13.06 -2.86
C TRP A 95 -27.03 11.84 -1.96
N GLU A 96 -27.57 10.66 -2.30
CA GLU A 96 -27.36 9.45 -1.51
C GLU A 96 -25.94 8.88 -1.67
N GLU A 97 -25.30 9.11 -2.83
CA GLU A 97 -23.91 8.74 -3.10
C GLU A 97 -22.92 9.59 -2.29
N LEU A 98 -23.29 10.83 -1.96
CA LEU A 98 -22.44 11.76 -1.21
C LEU A 98 -22.43 11.49 0.31
N LYS A 99 -23.37 10.67 0.81
CA LYS A 99 -23.43 10.37 2.23
C LYS A 99 -22.23 9.57 2.68
N ASP A 100 -21.63 9.99 3.78
CA ASP A 100 -20.59 9.24 4.44
C ASP A 100 -21.18 8.00 5.11
N ARG A 101 -20.79 6.83 4.57
CA ARG A 101 -21.16 5.50 5.07
C ARG A 101 -19.96 4.77 5.68
N SER A 102 -18.83 5.45 5.88
CA SER A 102 -17.63 4.84 6.44
C SER A 102 -17.87 4.30 7.85
N GLU A 103 -17.19 3.20 8.14
CA GLU A 103 -17.19 2.54 9.43
C GLU A 103 -15.93 2.89 10.21
N PHE A 104 -16.01 2.83 11.53
CA PHE A 104 -14.85 3.04 12.39
C PHE A 104 -13.95 1.79 12.32
N LEU A 105 -12.82 1.91 11.64
CA LEU A 105 -11.94 0.77 11.33
C LEU A 105 -11.09 0.31 12.52
N THR A 106 -10.96 1.10 13.59
CA THR A 106 -10.16 0.70 14.75
C THR A 106 -10.89 -0.41 15.51
N PRO A 107 -10.30 -1.61 15.63
CA PRO A 107 -10.95 -2.72 16.30
C PRO A 107 -11.12 -2.43 17.80
N MET A 108 -12.19 -2.98 18.38
CA MET A 108 -12.42 -2.90 19.81
C MET A 108 -11.27 -3.58 20.58
N PRO A 109 -10.71 -2.94 21.63
CA PRO A 109 -9.69 -3.56 22.46
C PRO A 109 -10.16 -4.90 23.03
N SER A 110 -9.24 -5.86 23.17
CA SER A 110 -9.51 -7.18 23.73
C SER A 110 -8.68 -7.41 24.99
N MET A 111 -9.29 -8.03 26.01
CA MET A 111 -8.67 -8.31 27.30
C MET A 111 -7.67 -9.48 27.24
N GLY A 112 -7.72 -10.30 26.17
CA GLY A 112 -6.91 -11.52 26.05
C GLY A 112 -7.33 -12.61 27.04
N ALA A 113 -6.52 -13.68 27.13
CA ALA A 113 -6.75 -14.78 28.05
C ALA A 113 -6.19 -14.45 29.46
N LYS A 114 -6.87 -14.94 30.50
CA LYS A 114 -6.38 -14.85 31.89
C LYS A 114 -5.10 -15.68 32.07
N PRO A 115 -4.18 -15.26 32.95
CA PRO A 115 -2.97 -16.03 33.22
C PRO A 115 -3.35 -17.38 33.87
N ASP A 116 -2.66 -18.43 33.44
CA ASP A 116 -2.76 -19.74 34.08
C ASP A 116 -1.87 -19.75 35.33
N ILE A 117 -2.49 -19.78 36.51
CA ILE A 117 -1.78 -19.75 37.79
C ILE A 117 -1.49 -21.19 38.21
N PRO A 118 -0.21 -21.60 38.36
CA PRO A 118 0.11 -22.95 38.77
C PRO A 118 -0.48 -23.28 40.15
N PRO A 119 -0.84 -24.55 40.42
CA PRO A 119 -1.41 -24.95 41.70
C PRO A 119 -0.40 -24.74 42.85
N GLU A 120 -0.93 -24.45 44.04
CA GLU A 120 -0.11 -24.26 45.24
C GLU A 120 0.60 -25.58 45.65
N PRO A 121 1.93 -25.58 45.86
CA PRO A 121 2.66 -26.74 46.35
C PRO A 121 2.11 -27.20 47.70
N LYS A 122 1.88 -28.52 47.86
CA LYS A 122 1.29 -29.06 49.09
C LYS A 122 2.28 -29.91 49.85
N LYS A 123 2.39 -29.71 51.17
CA LYS A 123 3.34 -30.43 52.05
C LYS A 123 3.30 -31.95 51.95
N TYR A 124 2.18 -32.51 51.53
CA TYR A 124 1.93 -33.94 51.45
C TYR A 124 2.20 -34.54 50.07
N GLU A 125 2.61 -33.74 49.08
CA GLU A 125 3.06 -34.22 47.77
C GLU A 125 4.38 -34.99 47.90
N ASP A 126 4.54 -36.03 47.08
CA ASP A 126 5.64 -36.99 47.21
C ASP A 126 7.03 -36.34 47.08
N GLU A 127 7.12 -35.23 46.33
CA GLU A 127 8.34 -34.43 46.18
C GLU A 127 8.83 -33.79 47.50
N TYR A 128 7.90 -33.49 48.41
CA TYR A 128 8.18 -32.83 49.70
C TYR A 128 8.09 -33.78 50.90
N ARG A 129 7.88 -35.07 50.66
CA ARG A 129 7.92 -36.09 51.72
C ARG A 129 9.36 -36.51 52.02
N PRO A 130 9.74 -36.66 53.30
CA PRO A 130 11.05 -37.20 53.65
C PRO A 130 11.10 -38.68 53.27
N ASN A 131 12.02 -39.05 52.36
CA ASN A 131 12.28 -40.45 52.05
C ASN A 131 13.11 -41.09 53.18
N LEU A 132 12.41 -41.69 54.15
CA LEU A 132 13.00 -42.34 55.31
C LEU A 132 13.29 -43.81 55.00
N ASP A 133 14.54 -44.20 55.14
CA ASP A 133 15.02 -45.56 54.95
C ASP A 133 15.14 -46.29 56.29
N PHE A 134 15.32 -47.62 56.30
CA PHE A 134 15.37 -48.42 57.54
C PHE A 134 16.44 -47.94 58.53
N LEU A 135 17.56 -47.40 58.03
CA LEU A 135 18.65 -46.84 58.85
C LEU A 135 18.27 -45.51 59.53
N ASP A 136 17.29 -44.76 59.00
CA ASP A 136 16.82 -43.50 59.59
C ASP A 136 15.94 -43.72 60.83
N ARG A 137 15.46 -44.95 61.06
CA ARG A 137 14.75 -45.34 62.29
C ARG A 137 15.69 -45.39 63.51
N PHE A 138 16.96 -45.71 63.28
CA PHE A 138 17.97 -45.88 64.32
C PHE A 138 18.87 -44.65 64.51
N LEU A 139 19.03 -43.81 63.48
CA LEU A 139 19.86 -42.60 63.52
C LEU A 139 18.99 -41.33 63.56
N ALA A 140 18.61 -40.91 64.77
CA ALA A 140 17.76 -39.73 64.99
C ALA A 140 18.29 -38.45 64.29
N LYS A 141 19.61 -38.24 64.27
CA LYS A 141 20.24 -37.10 63.58
C LYS A 141 20.05 -37.13 62.05
N ARG A 142 20.10 -38.32 61.44
CA ARG A 142 19.94 -38.49 59.98
C ARG A 142 18.48 -38.33 59.56
N ARG A 143 17.55 -38.87 60.36
CA ARG A 143 16.10 -38.63 60.23
C ARG A 143 15.76 -37.14 60.33
N PHE A 144 16.26 -36.46 61.35
CA PHE A 144 16.01 -35.03 61.54
C PHE A 144 16.51 -34.23 60.34
N LYS A 145 17.73 -34.51 59.86
CA LYS A 145 18.31 -33.87 58.66
C LYS A 145 17.47 -34.09 57.40
N LYS A 146 16.94 -35.30 57.16
CA LYS A 146 16.07 -35.58 56.01
C LYS A 146 14.71 -34.88 56.10
N ILE A 147 14.12 -34.81 57.30
CA ILE A 147 12.88 -34.06 57.56
C ILE A 147 13.11 -32.56 57.35
N GLU A 148 14.22 -32.02 57.85
CA GLU A 148 14.59 -30.62 57.71
C GLU A 148 14.86 -30.25 56.24
N GLN A 149 15.54 -31.11 55.48
CA GLN A 149 15.74 -30.95 54.04
C GLN A 149 14.43 -30.96 53.26
N ALA A 150 13.53 -31.90 53.56
CA ALA A 150 12.21 -31.97 52.93
C ALA A 150 11.36 -30.71 53.25
N ALA A 151 11.38 -30.27 54.51
CA ALA A 151 10.74 -29.03 54.94
C ALA A 151 11.37 -27.80 54.27
N GLN A 152 12.69 -27.78 54.05
CA GLN A 152 13.37 -26.70 53.34
C GLN A 152 12.99 -26.67 51.86
N ARG A 153 12.93 -27.82 51.17
CA ARG A 153 12.47 -27.92 49.78
C ARG A 153 11.04 -27.39 49.63
N PHE A 154 10.14 -27.80 50.52
CA PHE A 154 8.78 -27.26 50.55
C PHE A 154 8.76 -25.74 50.77
N ARG A 155 9.54 -25.23 51.73
CA ARG A 155 9.62 -23.77 51.99
C ARG A 155 10.14 -23.00 50.78
N CYS A 156 11.15 -23.53 50.07
CA CYS A 156 11.66 -22.91 48.85
C CYS A 156 10.62 -22.95 47.72
N ALA A 157 10.02 -24.11 47.43
CA ALA A 157 9.02 -24.25 46.39
C ALA A 157 7.76 -23.42 46.64
N HIS A 158 7.27 -23.37 47.88
CA HIS A 158 6.14 -22.53 48.27
C HIS A 158 6.46 -21.04 48.13
N ARG A 159 7.70 -20.63 48.47
CA ARG A 159 8.16 -19.25 48.28
C ARG A 159 8.28 -18.89 46.79
N GLU A 160 8.83 -19.77 45.96
CA GLU A 160 8.91 -19.58 44.51
C GLU A 160 7.52 -19.48 43.88
N TRP A 161 6.58 -20.35 44.29
CA TRP A 161 5.19 -20.28 43.87
C TRP A 161 4.51 -18.97 44.31
N ASP A 162 4.68 -18.53 45.56
CA ASP A 162 4.07 -17.28 46.05
C ASP A 162 4.62 -16.06 45.30
N ILE A 163 5.92 -16.03 44.99
CA ILE A 163 6.53 -14.99 44.15
C ILE A 163 5.94 -15.03 42.73
N GLY A 164 5.93 -16.20 42.08
CA GLY A 164 5.40 -16.35 40.72
C GLY A 164 3.92 -16.00 40.62
N ARG A 165 3.11 -16.40 41.61
CA ARG A 165 1.68 -16.04 41.70
C ARG A 165 1.48 -14.53 41.86
N LYS A 166 2.25 -13.87 42.73
CA LYS A 166 2.16 -12.41 42.91
C LYS A 166 2.52 -11.67 41.63
N GLU A 167 3.55 -12.13 40.92
CA GLU A 167 3.98 -11.58 39.64
C GLU A 167 2.86 -11.72 38.58
N LEU A 168 2.31 -12.93 38.38
CA LEU A 168 1.21 -13.16 37.44
C LEU A 168 -0.03 -12.30 37.75
N LEU A 169 -0.41 -12.18 39.03
CA LEU A 169 -1.51 -11.31 39.45
C LEU A 169 -1.19 -9.82 39.24
N SER A 170 0.07 -9.41 39.35
CA SER A 170 0.47 -8.03 39.04
C SER A 170 0.32 -7.74 37.55
N GLN A 171 0.81 -8.64 36.70
CA GLN A 171 0.68 -8.54 35.25
C GLN A 171 -0.78 -8.55 34.78
N GLU A 172 -1.64 -9.36 35.42
CA GLU A 172 -3.08 -9.34 35.14
C GLU A 172 -3.70 -7.98 35.48
N ARG A 173 -3.35 -7.40 36.63
CA ARG A 173 -3.84 -6.06 37.02
C ARG A 173 -3.39 -4.98 36.04
N GLU A 174 -2.13 -5.01 35.61
CA GLU A 174 -1.61 -4.07 34.62
C GLU A 174 -2.34 -4.20 33.28
N LYS A 175 -2.53 -5.44 32.79
CA LYS A 175 -3.31 -5.69 31.56
C LYS A 175 -4.74 -5.21 31.65
N VAL A 176 -5.40 -5.39 32.80
CA VAL A 176 -6.77 -4.88 33.02
C VAL A 176 -6.79 -3.35 33.01
N GLN A 177 -5.84 -2.69 33.67
CA GLN A 177 -5.74 -1.24 33.66
C GLN A 177 -5.49 -0.69 32.25
N GLU A 178 -4.56 -1.29 31.51
CA GLU A 178 -4.28 -0.94 30.12
C GLU A 178 -5.51 -1.15 29.24
N TYR A 179 -6.20 -2.28 29.39
CA TYR A 179 -7.45 -2.57 28.70
C TYR A 179 -8.52 -1.51 28.98
N GLU A 180 -8.72 -1.11 30.23
CA GLU A 180 -9.70 -0.08 30.60
C GLU A 180 -9.37 1.29 29.99
N VAL A 181 -8.08 1.66 29.96
CA VAL A 181 -7.61 2.91 29.32
C VAL A 181 -7.83 2.85 27.81
N ASN A 182 -7.45 1.75 27.17
CA ASN A 182 -7.63 1.54 25.74
C ASN A 182 -9.11 1.52 25.36
N LEU A 183 -9.96 0.87 26.16
CA LEU A 183 -11.40 0.82 25.95
C LEU A 183 -12.04 2.20 26.04
N LYS A 184 -11.65 3.02 27.04
CA LYS A 184 -12.12 4.41 27.17
C LYS A 184 -11.69 5.27 25.99
N THR A 185 -10.44 5.12 25.55
CA THR A 185 -9.89 5.85 24.41
C THR A 185 -10.61 5.47 23.12
N TRP A 186 -10.74 4.18 22.85
CA TRP A 186 -11.49 3.63 21.72
C TRP A 186 -12.94 4.11 21.72
N ALA A 187 -13.64 4.05 22.87
CA ALA A 187 -15.03 4.49 22.97
C ALA A 187 -15.19 5.98 22.68
N ARG A 188 -14.24 6.82 23.12
CA ARG A 188 -14.21 8.26 22.82
C ARG A 188 -13.99 8.50 21.33
N GLU A 189 -13.03 7.82 20.73
CA GLU A 189 -12.71 7.96 19.31
C GLU A 189 -13.84 7.47 18.40
N ASN A 190 -14.41 6.30 18.70
CA ASN A 190 -15.57 5.77 18.01
C ASN A 190 -16.76 6.73 18.12
N ARG A 191 -17.04 7.26 19.31
CA ARG A 191 -18.11 8.26 19.50
C ARG A 191 -17.85 9.52 18.69
N ARG A 192 -16.62 10.05 18.71
CA ARG A 192 -16.24 11.23 17.92
C ARG A 192 -16.44 10.97 16.43
N PHE A 193 -15.95 9.84 15.92
CA PHE A 193 -16.11 9.44 14.53
C PHE A 193 -17.59 9.38 14.11
N MET A 194 -18.43 8.74 14.93
CA MET A 194 -19.86 8.63 14.64
C MET A 194 -20.57 9.99 14.65
N LEU A 195 -20.23 10.88 15.59
CA LEU A 195 -20.77 12.24 15.65
C LEU A 195 -20.31 13.09 14.46
N GLU A 196 -19.04 13.00 14.06
CA GLU A 196 -18.50 13.70 12.89
C GLU A 196 -19.18 13.22 11.60
N ARG A 197 -19.38 11.91 11.45
CA ARG A 197 -20.11 11.32 10.31
C ARG A 197 -21.57 11.79 10.27
N GLU A 198 -22.26 11.76 11.40
CA GLU A 198 -23.65 12.25 11.50
C GLU A 198 -23.75 13.75 11.19
N ALA A 199 -22.82 14.55 11.72
CA ALA A 199 -22.75 15.99 11.44
C ALA A 199 -22.51 16.28 9.96
N ARG A 200 -21.58 15.56 9.31
CA ARG A 200 -21.34 15.66 7.86
C ARG A 200 -22.58 15.34 7.04
N ASN A 201 -23.25 14.23 7.36
CA ASN A 201 -24.47 13.82 6.66
C ASN A 201 -25.64 14.78 6.90
N THR A 202 -25.79 15.30 8.12
CA THR A 202 -26.81 16.31 8.42
C THR A 202 -26.54 17.60 7.66
N ALA A 203 -25.29 18.06 7.58
CA ALA A 203 -24.92 19.24 6.80
C ALA A 203 -25.23 19.04 5.30
N LEU A 204 -24.96 17.85 4.76
CA LEU A 204 -25.31 17.49 3.38
C LEU A 204 -26.82 17.55 3.14
N GLU A 205 -27.62 17.04 4.07
CA GLU A 205 -29.09 17.11 4.01
C GLU A 205 -29.60 18.57 4.04
N CYS A 206 -29.01 19.43 4.87
CA CYS A 206 -29.33 20.86 4.87
C CYS A 206 -29.04 21.52 3.53
N LYS A 207 -27.90 21.18 2.88
CA LYS A 207 -27.57 21.66 1.53
C LYS A 207 -28.59 21.19 0.50
N ARG A 208 -28.98 19.91 0.56
CA ARG A 208 -30.03 19.35 -0.30
C ARG A 208 -31.34 20.11 -0.16
N GLU A 209 -31.79 20.32 1.06
CA GLU A 209 -33.04 21.06 1.32
C GLU A 209 -32.97 22.50 0.82
N ALA A 210 -31.84 23.19 1.03
CA ALA A 210 -31.64 24.55 0.53
C ALA A 210 -31.70 24.60 -1.00
N TYR A 211 -31.07 23.65 -1.68
CA TYR A 211 -31.12 23.52 -3.15
C TYR A 211 -32.55 23.26 -3.64
N LEU A 212 -33.27 22.31 -3.05
CA LEU A 212 -34.65 21.98 -3.43
C LEU A 212 -35.62 23.16 -3.22
N LYS A 213 -35.35 24.01 -2.22
CA LYS A 213 -36.10 25.25 -1.97
C LYS A 213 -35.64 26.42 -2.83
N ARG A 214 -34.65 26.22 -3.72
CA ARG A 214 -34.02 27.26 -4.55
C ARG A 214 -33.44 28.42 -3.75
N HIS A 215 -32.93 28.14 -2.55
CA HIS A 215 -32.24 29.16 -1.76
C HIS A 215 -30.89 29.50 -2.42
N PRO A 216 -30.49 30.79 -2.52
CA PRO A 216 -29.27 31.19 -3.21
C PRO A 216 -28.02 30.41 -2.77
N ASP A 217 -27.79 30.27 -1.47
CA ASP A 217 -26.67 29.49 -0.94
C ASP A 217 -26.73 28.00 -1.33
N GLY A 218 -27.94 27.43 -1.40
CA GLY A 218 -28.16 26.04 -1.80
C GLY A 218 -27.88 25.82 -3.29
N ILE A 219 -28.19 26.80 -4.14
CA ILE A 219 -27.85 26.79 -5.56
C ILE A 219 -26.33 26.82 -5.75
N VAL A 220 -25.64 27.73 -5.06
CA VAL A 220 -24.17 27.83 -5.11
C VAL A 220 -23.52 26.54 -4.60
N ASP A 221 -23.96 26.03 -3.44
CA ASP A 221 -23.44 24.79 -2.87
C ASP A 221 -23.63 23.58 -3.81
N TYR A 222 -24.78 23.50 -4.47
CA TYR A 222 -25.07 22.44 -5.43
C TYR A 222 -24.09 22.45 -6.61
N PHE A 223 -24.02 23.58 -7.32
CA PHE A 223 -23.15 23.70 -8.50
C PHE A 223 -21.67 23.64 -8.14
N GLN A 224 -21.30 24.03 -6.91
CA GLN A 224 -19.96 23.83 -6.39
C GLN A 224 -19.62 22.34 -6.36
N ILE A 225 -20.53 21.48 -5.89
CA ILE A 225 -20.30 20.03 -5.85
C ILE A 225 -20.30 19.44 -7.26
N VAL A 226 -21.25 19.83 -8.12
CA VAL A 226 -21.35 19.35 -9.51
C VAL A 226 -20.03 19.59 -10.25
N LEU A 227 -19.55 20.84 -10.29
CA LEU A 227 -18.32 21.19 -11.01
C LEU A 227 -17.06 20.64 -10.32
N SER A 228 -17.09 20.38 -9.01
CA SER A 228 -15.95 19.76 -8.31
C SER A 228 -15.80 18.27 -8.61
N ARG A 229 -16.84 17.60 -9.12
CA ARG A 229 -16.80 16.20 -9.58
C ARG A 229 -16.25 16.06 -10.99
N SER A 230 -16.09 17.18 -11.70
CA SER A 230 -15.62 17.20 -13.09
C SER A 230 -14.18 16.72 -13.19
N VAL A 231 -13.96 15.67 -13.98
CA VAL A 231 -12.64 15.06 -14.16
C VAL A 231 -11.87 15.79 -15.26
N TYR A 232 -10.64 16.17 -14.97
CA TYR A 232 -9.70 16.79 -15.91
C TYR A 232 -8.37 16.02 -15.94
N PRO A 233 -7.55 16.18 -17.01
CA PRO A 233 -6.20 15.63 -17.08
C PRO A 233 -5.31 16.13 -15.94
N GLU A 234 -4.29 15.35 -15.59
CA GLU A 234 -3.40 15.63 -14.45
C GLU A 234 -2.70 16.99 -14.52
N TRP A 235 -2.32 17.44 -15.71
CA TRP A 235 -1.66 18.75 -15.91
C TRP A 235 -2.62 19.94 -15.76
N PHE A 236 -3.93 19.71 -15.81
CA PHE A 236 -4.95 20.75 -15.87
C PHE A 236 -5.30 21.25 -14.46
N VAL A 237 -4.41 22.07 -13.91
CA VAL A 237 -4.63 22.73 -12.62
C VAL A 237 -5.55 23.94 -12.82
N HIS A 238 -6.72 23.92 -12.19
CA HIS A 238 -7.73 24.96 -12.35
C HIS A 238 -8.43 25.26 -11.03
N PHE A 239 -9.05 26.44 -10.97
CA PHE A 239 -9.88 26.87 -9.86
C PHE A 239 -11.13 27.53 -10.42
N PHE A 240 -12.24 27.42 -9.70
CA PHE A 240 -13.44 28.17 -10.05
C PHE A 240 -14.11 28.76 -8.82
N SER A 241 -14.89 29.81 -9.05
CA SER A 241 -15.75 30.40 -8.04
C SER A 241 -17.13 30.66 -8.64
N LEU A 242 -18.15 30.54 -7.78
CA LEU A 242 -19.55 30.67 -8.15
C LEU A 242 -20.18 31.84 -7.41
N GLY A 243 -21.12 32.51 -8.08
CA GLY A 243 -22.01 33.48 -7.47
C GLY A 243 -23.39 33.37 -8.10
N PHE A 244 -24.44 33.43 -7.29
CA PHE A 244 -25.82 33.35 -7.78
C PHE A 244 -26.56 34.64 -7.45
N ASP A 245 -27.23 35.20 -8.45
CA ASP A 245 -28.08 36.37 -8.33
C ASP A 245 -29.55 35.93 -8.36
N ASP A 246 -30.25 36.12 -7.24
CA ASP A 246 -31.63 35.62 -7.07
C ASP A 246 -32.66 36.46 -7.84
N ASP A 247 -32.37 37.74 -8.11
CA ASP A 247 -33.31 38.62 -8.83
C ASP A 247 -33.33 38.30 -10.32
N THR A 248 -32.15 38.03 -10.89
CA THR A 248 -31.96 37.71 -12.32
C THR A 248 -31.93 36.20 -12.59
N LYS A 249 -31.97 35.37 -11.54
CA LYS A 249 -31.81 33.90 -11.63
C LYS A 249 -30.58 33.48 -12.42
N SER A 250 -29.48 34.22 -12.25
CA SER A 250 -28.25 34.04 -13.03
C SER A 250 -27.13 33.45 -12.18
N LEU A 251 -26.49 32.39 -12.67
CA LEU A 251 -25.29 31.80 -12.08
C LEU A 251 -24.04 32.32 -12.80
N SER A 252 -23.23 33.06 -12.07
CA SER A 252 -21.91 33.50 -12.51
C SER A 252 -20.86 32.45 -12.17
N VAL A 253 -20.03 32.10 -13.16
CA VAL A 253 -18.96 31.12 -13.02
C VAL A 253 -17.65 31.73 -13.48
N THR A 254 -16.70 31.86 -12.56
CA THR A 254 -15.37 32.38 -12.89
C THR A 254 -14.37 31.24 -12.85
N PHE A 255 -13.80 30.89 -14.01
CA PHE A 255 -12.74 29.90 -14.12
C PHE A 255 -11.37 30.55 -14.21
N ARG A 256 -10.43 30.06 -13.42
CA ARG A 256 -8.99 30.29 -13.57
C ARG A 256 -8.39 29.05 -14.21
N LEU A 257 -7.98 29.20 -15.46
CA LEU A 257 -7.46 28.11 -16.30
C LEU A 257 -5.92 28.10 -16.30
N PRO A 258 -5.29 26.92 -16.51
CA PRO A 258 -3.85 26.82 -16.69
C PRO A 258 -3.42 27.60 -17.94
N GLY A 259 -2.17 28.07 -17.98
CA GLY A 259 -1.67 28.82 -19.13
C GLY A 259 -1.19 27.89 -20.26
N LEU A 260 -0.96 28.47 -21.44
CA LEU A 260 -0.37 27.77 -22.60
C LEU A 260 0.94 27.04 -22.25
N ALA A 261 1.71 27.58 -21.31
CA ALA A 261 2.99 27.00 -20.88
C ALA A 261 2.85 25.65 -20.17
N ASP A 262 1.70 25.38 -19.56
CA ASP A 262 1.39 24.19 -18.77
C ASP A 262 0.90 23.01 -19.65
N LEU A 263 0.56 23.29 -20.91
CA LEU A 263 0.08 22.29 -21.85
C LEU A 263 1.19 21.27 -22.19
N PRO A 264 0.89 19.96 -22.28
CA PRO A 264 1.85 18.97 -22.73
C PRO A 264 2.37 19.28 -24.13
N LYS A 265 3.70 19.44 -24.24
CA LYS A 265 4.35 19.92 -25.48
C LYS A 265 4.83 18.79 -26.38
N THR A 266 4.90 17.56 -25.88
CA THR A 266 5.42 16.43 -26.64
C THR A 266 4.32 15.87 -27.56
N LYS A 267 4.64 15.71 -28.84
CA LYS A 267 3.79 15.11 -29.87
C LYS A 267 4.02 13.61 -30.00
N GLU A 268 5.29 13.20 -30.00
CA GLU A 268 5.70 11.79 -30.12
C GLU A 268 7.13 11.59 -29.62
N ALA A 269 7.51 10.33 -29.38
CA ALA A 269 8.85 9.93 -29.01
C ALA A 269 9.43 9.01 -30.10
N VAL A 270 10.55 9.40 -30.71
CA VAL A 270 11.16 8.67 -31.83
C VAL A 270 12.53 8.15 -31.42
N TYR A 271 12.77 6.87 -31.67
CA TYR A 271 14.08 6.25 -31.48
C TYR A 271 15.02 6.61 -32.62
N ASP A 272 16.17 7.23 -32.29
CA ASP A 272 17.30 7.48 -33.18
C ASP A 272 18.29 6.30 -33.11
N PRO A 273 18.38 5.44 -34.13
CA PRO A 273 19.27 4.28 -34.12
C PRO A 273 20.75 4.64 -34.20
N ILE A 274 21.09 5.80 -34.76
CA ILE A 274 22.49 6.24 -34.90
C ILE A 274 23.04 6.68 -33.55
N LYS A 275 22.22 7.43 -32.79
CA LYS A 275 22.60 7.92 -31.45
C LYS A 275 22.22 6.96 -30.32
N ASN A 276 21.47 5.90 -30.63
CA ASN A 276 20.89 4.95 -29.66
C ASN A 276 20.13 5.66 -28.52
N GLN A 277 19.28 6.62 -28.89
CA GLN A 277 18.55 7.48 -27.95
C GLN A 277 17.10 7.65 -28.39
N ILE A 278 16.20 7.82 -27.43
CA ILE A 278 14.81 8.21 -27.70
C ILE A 278 14.73 9.73 -27.60
N LYS A 279 14.27 10.37 -28.67
CA LYS A 279 14.11 11.82 -28.77
C LYS A 279 12.63 12.18 -28.81
N ASP A 280 12.25 13.14 -27.99
CA ASP A 280 10.92 13.73 -28.03
C ASP A 280 10.82 14.73 -29.18
N ILE A 281 9.73 14.62 -29.94
CA ILE A 281 9.33 15.58 -30.95
C ILE A 281 8.21 16.42 -30.35
N SER A 282 8.43 17.72 -30.26
CA SER A 282 7.45 18.66 -29.73
C SER A 282 6.39 19.03 -30.77
N LEU A 283 5.22 19.43 -30.28
CA LEU A 283 4.24 20.17 -31.05
C LEU A 283 4.84 21.50 -31.53
N THR A 284 4.43 21.92 -32.72
CA THR A 284 4.73 23.27 -33.22
C THR A 284 3.99 24.33 -32.41
N GLU A 285 4.44 25.58 -32.48
CA GLU A 285 3.79 26.69 -31.78
C GLU A 285 2.32 26.85 -32.21
N THR A 286 2.04 26.73 -33.51
CA THR A 286 0.67 26.75 -34.05
C THR A 286 -0.18 25.62 -33.49
N GLU A 287 0.33 24.37 -33.48
CA GLU A 287 -0.41 23.23 -32.92
C GLU A 287 -0.69 23.38 -31.41
N LEU A 288 0.21 24.03 -30.65
CA LEU A 288 0.01 24.31 -29.23
C LEU A 288 -1.07 25.36 -29.00
N VAL A 289 -1.06 26.46 -29.78
CA VAL A 289 -2.07 27.51 -29.69
C VAL A 289 -3.44 26.95 -30.06
N ASP A 290 -3.55 26.23 -31.18
CA ASP A 290 -4.80 25.62 -31.64
C ASP A 290 -5.36 24.63 -30.59
N LEU A 291 -4.49 23.79 -30.00
CA LEU A 291 -4.88 22.85 -28.95
C LEU A 291 -5.36 23.57 -27.69
N TYR A 292 -4.73 24.69 -27.34
CA TYR A 292 -5.13 25.47 -26.17
C TYR A 292 -6.47 26.19 -26.40
N GLU A 293 -6.69 26.77 -27.59
CA GLU A 293 -7.98 27.37 -27.95
C GLU A 293 -9.13 26.34 -27.90
N ASP A 294 -8.89 25.12 -28.41
CA ASP A 294 -9.82 24.01 -28.31
C ASP A 294 -10.13 23.66 -26.84
N VAL A 295 -9.12 23.60 -25.98
CA VAL A 295 -9.32 23.39 -24.53
C VAL A 295 -10.18 24.50 -23.91
N LEU A 296 -9.92 25.77 -24.22
CA LEU A 296 -10.71 26.89 -23.70
C LEU A 296 -12.19 26.78 -24.10
N CYS A 297 -12.45 26.51 -25.38
CA CYS A 297 -13.80 26.31 -25.90
C CYS A 297 -14.49 25.10 -25.26
N GLN A 298 -13.80 23.96 -25.17
CA GLN A 298 -14.35 22.76 -24.56
C GLN A 298 -14.67 22.96 -23.09
N VAL A 299 -13.82 23.63 -22.32
CA VAL A 299 -14.07 23.89 -20.90
C VAL A 299 -15.28 24.80 -20.71
N ALA A 300 -15.43 25.85 -21.53
CA ALA A 300 -16.60 26.71 -21.48
C ALA A 300 -17.89 25.93 -21.79
N LEU A 301 -17.93 25.21 -22.92
CA LEU A 301 -19.09 24.43 -23.34
C LEU A 301 -19.43 23.31 -22.34
N ARG A 302 -18.40 22.66 -21.80
CA ARG A 302 -18.54 21.63 -20.76
C ARG A 302 -19.17 22.22 -19.50
N THR A 303 -18.70 23.38 -19.07
CA THR A 303 -19.25 24.07 -17.89
C THR A 303 -20.73 24.37 -18.07
N PHE A 304 -21.12 24.91 -19.24
CA PHE A 304 -22.53 25.13 -19.56
C PHE A 304 -23.33 23.83 -19.55
N TYR A 305 -22.83 22.79 -20.22
CA TYR A 305 -23.49 21.49 -20.25
C TYR A 305 -23.70 20.92 -18.84
N GLU A 306 -22.67 20.92 -18.00
CA GLU A 306 -22.73 20.38 -16.64
C GLU A 306 -23.73 21.16 -15.77
N ILE A 307 -23.80 22.49 -15.90
CA ILE A 307 -24.76 23.31 -15.17
C ILE A 307 -26.19 23.03 -15.63
N PHE A 308 -26.46 23.10 -16.94
CA PHE A 308 -27.83 22.97 -17.44
C PHE A 308 -28.36 21.54 -17.37
N GLU A 309 -27.52 20.52 -17.56
CA GLU A 309 -27.95 19.13 -17.43
C GLU A 309 -28.26 18.78 -15.96
N SER A 310 -27.44 19.28 -15.03
CA SER A 310 -27.58 18.96 -13.62
C SER A 310 -28.67 19.78 -12.91
N ASP A 311 -29.22 20.83 -13.51
CA ASP A 311 -30.22 21.69 -12.87
C ASP A 311 -31.62 21.04 -12.82
N VAL A 312 -31.82 20.17 -11.84
CA VAL A 312 -33.09 19.44 -11.64
C VAL A 312 -34.22 20.37 -11.19
N VAL A 313 -33.90 21.45 -10.49
CA VAL A 313 -34.91 22.36 -9.94
C VAL A 313 -35.22 23.53 -10.86
N GLY A 314 -34.51 23.71 -11.98
CA GLY A 314 -34.69 24.84 -12.90
C GLY A 314 -34.46 26.19 -12.21
N ALA A 315 -33.35 26.30 -11.49
CA ALA A 315 -32.95 27.52 -10.78
C ALA A 315 -32.18 28.53 -11.66
N VAL A 316 -31.52 28.05 -12.72
CA VAL A 316 -30.67 28.89 -13.58
C VAL A 316 -31.33 29.05 -14.95
N GLY A 317 -31.43 30.30 -15.40
CA GLY A 317 -32.03 30.70 -16.68
C GLY A 317 -31.03 30.94 -17.80
#